data_AF-A0A357V9K6-F1
#
_entry.id   AF-A0A357V9K6-F1
#
_cell.length_a   1.000
_cell.length_b   1.000
_cell.length_c   1.000
_cell.angle_alpha   90.00
_cell.angle_beta   90.00
_cell.angle_gamma   90.00
#
_symmetry.space_group_name_H-M   'P 1'
#
loop_
_entity.id
_entity.type
_entity.pdbx_description
1 polymer ?
#
loop_
_entity_poly.entity_id
_entity_poly.type
_entity_poly.pdbx_seq_one_letter_code
_entity_poly.pdbx_strand_id
1 'polypeptide(L)' 'ILDDGGDATLLIHLGIEAAKNPSVLDNPGSEEAEYMFASIKKKLAEDSGWYARQGEAIKGVTEETTTGVHRL' A
#
# COMPACT_ATOMS: atom_id res chain seq x y z
N ILE A 1 -0.52 9.52 -8.86
CA ILE A 1 0.33 8.33 -9.11
C ILE A 1 0.21 8.01 -10.58
N LEU A 2 1.33 7.69 -11.25
CA LEU A 2 1.31 6.97 -12.52
C LEU A 2 1.71 5.55 -12.16
N ASP A 3 0.78 4.62 -12.31
CA ASP A 3 0.87 3.25 -11.81
C ASP A 3 0.78 2.26 -12.99
N ASP A 4 1.48 1.16 -12.86
CA ASP A 4 1.43 0.03 -13.78
C ASP A 4 1.39 -1.24 -12.93
N GLY A 5 0.21 -1.86 -12.86
CA GLY A 5 -0.06 -3.04 -12.05
C GLY A 5 -0.69 -2.72 -10.68
N GLY A 6 -0.69 -1.46 -10.25
CA GLY A 6 -1.40 -0.98 -9.07
C GLY A 6 -0.66 -1.13 -7.73
N ASP A 7 0.62 -1.48 -7.74
CA ASP A 7 1.37 -1.76 -6.50
C ASP A 7 1.65 -0.49 -5.69
N ALA A 8 1.87 0.66 -6.35
CA ALA A 8 2.06 1.93 -5.65
C ALA A 8 0.76 2.36 -4.97
N THR A 9 -0.38 2.20 -5.64
CA THR A 9 -1.70 2.47 -5.09
C THR A 9 -2.03 1.51 -3.95
N LEU A 10 -1.79 0.20 -4.13
CA LEU A 10 -1.97 -0.82 -3.09
C LEU A 10 -1.15 -0.49 -1.83
N LEU A 11 0.13 -0.13 -1.99
CA LEU A 11 1.01 0.20 -0.87
C LEU A 11 0.44 1.33 0.00
N ILE A 12 -0.10 2.39 -0.62
CA ILE A 12 -0.66 3.52 0.11
C ILE A 12 -1.92 3.10 0.86
N HIS A 13 -2.87 2.44 0.19
CA HIS A 13 -4.13 2.04 0.83
C HIS A 13 -3.92 1.01 1.94
N LEU A 14 -3.10 -0.01 1.68
CA LEU A 14 -2.78 -1.04 2.67
C LEU A 14 -2.00 -0.45 3.86
N GLY A 15 -1.10 0.51 3.63
CA GLY A 15 -0.40 1.20 4.72
C GLY A 15 -1.33 2.05 5.59
N ILE A 16 -2.32 2.72 5.00
CA ILE A 16 -3.36 3.47 5.74
C ILE A 16 -4.21 2.52 6.59
N GLU A 17 -4.58 1.36 6.04
CA GLU A 17 -5.34 0.35 6.77
C GLU A 17 -4.51 -0.24 7.91
N ALA A 18 -3.27 -0.65 7.63
CA ALA A 18 -2.36 -1.23 8.62
C ALA A 18 -2.04 -0.29 9.78
N ALA A 19 -2.02 1.03 9.55
CA ALA A 19 -1.88 2.02 10.63
C ALA A 19 -3.02 1.97 11.65
N LYS A 20 -4.22 1.53 11.23
CA LYS A 20 -5.42 1.40 12.08
C LYS A 20 -5.62 -0.03 12.56
N ASN A 21 -5.30 -0.99 11.71
CA ASN A 21 -5.48 -2.42 11.95
C ASN A 21 -4.22 -3.19 11.51
N PRO A 22 -3.19 -3.30 12.38
CA PRO A 22 -1.93 -3.97 12.01
C PRO A 22 -2.09 -5.43 11.58
N SER A 23 -3.19 -6.10 11.97
CA SER A 23 -3.40 -7.53 11.69
C SER A 23 -3.59 -7.84 10.20
N VAL A 24 -3.86 -6.84 9.37
CA VAL A 24 -3.94 -7.01 7.90
C VAL A 24 -2.59 -7.43 7.30
N LEU A 25 -1.50 -7.31 8.06
CA LEU A 25 -0.14 -7.65 7.62
C LEU A 25 0.40 -8.95 8.25
N ASP A 26 -0.45 -9.77 8.86
CA ASP A 26 0.00 -10.94 9.63
C ASP A 26 0.04 -12.24 8.83
N ASN A 27 -0.73 -12.33 7.74
CA ASN A 27 -0.88 -13.55 6.95
C ASN A 27 -0.58 -13.28 5.48
N PRO A 28 0.70 -13.16 5.08
CA PRO A 28 1.07 -12.97 3.68
C PRO A 28 0.72 -14.22 2.87
N GLY A 29 0.06 -14.02 1.73
CA GLY A 29 -0.35 -15.12 0.82
C GLY A 29 0.70 -15.46 -0.25
N SER A 30 1.80 -14.72 -0.31
CA SER A 30 2.89 -14.90 -1.27
C SER A 30 4.20 -14.33 -0.70
N GLU A 31 5.34 -14.76 -1.26
CA GLU A 31 6.65 -14.19 -0.93
C GLU A 31 6.69 -12.66 -1.18
N GLU A 32 6.10 -12.18 -2.27
CA GLU A 32 6.00 -10.76 -2.55
C GLU A 32 5.23 -10.00 -1.44
N ALA A 33 4.14 -10.59 -0.94
CA ALA A 33 3.40 -10.01 0.16
C ALA A 33 4.21 -10.00 1.47
N GLU A 34 5.06 -11.01 1.74
CA GLU A 34 5.95 -11.01 2.91
C GLU A 34 6.85 -9.77 2.93
N TYR A 35 7.51 -9.47 1.81
CA TYR A 35 8.39 -8.31 1.70
C TYR A 35 7.63 -7.00 1.74
N MET A 36 6.49 -6.92 1.05
CA MET A 36 5.63 -5.73 1.08
C MET A 36 5.18 -5.44 2.51
N PHE A 37 4.67 -6.44 3.24
CA PHE A 37 4.17 -6.28 4.60
C PHE A 37 5.29 -5.89 5.57
N ALA A 38 6.47 -6.48 5.43
CA ALA A 38 7.65 -6.11 6.20
C ALA A 38 8.04 -4.64 5.96
N SER A 39 7.99 -4.17 4.71
CA SER A 39 8.27 -2.78 4.37
C SER A 39 7.26 -1.80 4.99
N ILE A 40 5.97 -2.19 5.02
CA ILE A 40 4.91 -1.38 5.64
C ILE A 40 5.11 -1.31 7.14
N LYS A 41 5.34 -2.45 7.80
CA LYS A 41 5.63 -2.52 9.25
C LYS A 41 6.83 -1.65 9.60
N LYS A 42 7.92 -1.72 8.83
CA LYS A 42 9.11 -0.88 9.03
C LYS A 42 8.78 0.61 8.92
N LYS A 43 8.09 1.03 7.86
CA LYS A 43 7.74 2.44 7.68
C LYS A 43 6.79 2.96 8.76
N LEU A 44 5.82 2.16 9.21
CA LEU A 44 4.92 2.54 10.31
C LEU A 44 5.64 2.65 11.65
N ALA A 45 6.67 1.82 11.89
CA ALA A 45 7.52 1.94 13.08
C ALA A 45 8.39 3.21 13.05
N GLU A 46 8.85 3.64 11.88
CA GLU A 46 9.56 4.91 11.69
C GLU A 46 8.61 6.12 11.81
N ASP A 47 7.42 6.03 11.23
CA ASP A 47 6.44 7.12 11.16
C ASP A 47 5.03 6.56 10.91
N SER A 48 4.25 6.46 11.97
CA SER A 48 2.88 5.92 11.92
C SER A 48 1.90 6.78 11.12
N GLY A 49 2.23 8.06 10.89
CA GLY A 49 1.39 8.99 10.11
C GLY A 49 1.77 9.09 8.64
N TRP A 50 2.83 8.41 8.19
CA TRP A 50 3.39 8.60 6.86
C TRP A 50 2.37 8.31 5.75
N TYR A 51 1.73 7.15 5.79
CA TYR A 51 0.78 6.70 4.77
C TYR A 51 -0.47 7.58 4.69
N ALA A 52 -0.98 8.05 5.83
CA ALA A 52 -2.11 8.98 5.87
C ALA A 52 -1.78 10.30 5.16
N ARG A 53 -0.62 10.90 5.47
CA ARG A 53 -0.18 12.16 4.84
C ARG A 53 0.07 12.00 3.34
N GLN A 54 0.64 10.87 2.92
CA GLN A 54 0.83 10.60 1.48
C GLN A 54 -0.51 10.39 0.76
N GLY A 55 -1.42 9.61 1.35
CA GLY A 55 -2.77 9.39 0.83
C GLY A 55 -3.53 10.68 0.61
N GLU A 56 -3.54 11.59 1.60
CA GLU A 56 -4.17 12.90 1.50
C GLU A 56 -3.56 13.80 0.41
N ALA A 57 -2.25 13.65 0.14
CA ALA A 57 -1.56 14.44 -0.87
C ALA A 57 -1.80 13.94 -2.31
N ILE A 58 -2.23 12.69 -2.49
CA ILE A 58 -2.48 12.09 -3.81
C ILE A 58 -3.82 12.58 -4.35
N LYS A 59 -3.80 13.30 -5.47
CA LYS A 59 -5.00 13.86 -6.12
C LYS A 59 -5.68 12.91 -7.10
N GLY A 60 -5.01 11.82 -7.47
CA GLY A 60 -5.50 10.85 -8.45
C GLY A 60 -4.40 9.89 -8.90
N VAL A 61 -4.83 8.80 -9.55
CA VAL A 61 -3.98 7.78 -10.17
C VAL A 61 -4.35 7.61 -11.63
N THR A 62 -3.35 7.42 -12.49
CA THR A 62 -3.50 6.87 -13.83
C THR A 62 -2.90 5.48 -13.82
N GLU A 63 -3.64 4.48 -14.27
CA GLU A 63 -3.22 3.07 -14.29
C GLU A 63 -3.19 2.57 -15.74
N GLU A 64 -2.13 1.87 -16.14
CA GLU A 64 -1.90 1.46 -17.52
C GLU A 64 -2.36 0.02 -17.82
N THR A 65 -2.27 -0.91 -16.85
CA THR A 65 -2.49 -2.33 -17.14
C THR A 65 -3.79 -2.89 -16.60
N THR A 66 -4.33 -3.90 -17.29
CA THR A 66 -5.60 -4.54 -16.95
C THR A 66 -5.63 -5.08 -15.51
N THR A 67 -4.52 -5.63 -15.02
CA THR A 67 -4.40 -6.14 -13.64
C THR A 67 -4.55 -5.00 -12.64
N GLY A 68 -3.85 -3.88 -12.85
CA GLY A 68 -3.97 -2.71 -12.00
C GLY A 68 -5.38 -2.11 -12.05
N VAL A 69 -5.97 -2.00 -13.24
CA VAL A 69 -7.36 -1.52 -13.40
C VAL A 69 -8.35 -2.42 -12.66
N HIS A 70 -8.16 -3.75 -12.65
CA HIS A 70 -9.03 -4.67 -11.90
C HIS A 70 -8.89 -4.53 -10.37
N ARG A 71 -7.76 -4.00 -9.88
CA ARG A 71 -7.54 -3.74 -8.45
C ARG A 71 -8.19 -2.42 -7.98
N LEU A 72 -8.46 -1.48 -8.90
CA LEU A 72 -9.18 -0.22 -8.64
C LEU A 72 -10.70 -0.45 -8.53
#